data_AF-A0A328SID9-F1
#
_entry.id   AF-A0A328SID9-F1
#
_cell.length_a   1.000
_cell.length_b   1.000
_cell.length_c   1.000
_cell.angle_alpha   90.00
_cell.angle_beta   90.00
_cell.angle_gamma   90.00
#
_symmetry.space_group_name_H-M   'P 1'
#
loop_
_entity.id
_entity.type
_entity.pdbx_description
1 polymer ?
#
loop_
_entity_poly.entity_id
_entity_poly.type
_entity_poly.pdbx_seq_one_letter_code
_entity_poly.pdbx_strand_id
1 'polypeptide(L)'
;MQNKFMEVIKMDDWDWQYIENLKKVDENIKESTVKLNYEFITEHYFEMYEVALNAGTIMPYRFNTIGLAYRGDEHDRPTKFNNFDADVKKRLEESYAKRTENQFKYMDPKIDPKEKYEKFLDKEIYDFIEEFPQYGDIIYDD
;
A
#
# COMPACT_ATOMS: atom_id res chain seq x y z
N MET A 1 -8.87 29.05 -13.94
CA MET A 1 -8.78 28.86 -12.48
C MET A 1 -7.60 27.93 -12.23
N GLN A 2 -6.58 28.41 -11.53
CA GLN A 2 -5.34 27.67 -11.28
C GLN A 2 -5.60 26.54 -10.26
N ASN A 3 -5.23 25.31 -10.63
CA ASN A 3 -5.13 24.16 -9.74
C ASN A 3 -4.22 24.53 -8.56
N LYS A 4 -4.81 24.62 -7.36
CA LYS A 4 -4.12 25.13 -6.16
C LYS A 4 -4.12 24.12 -5.01
N PHE A 5 -4.25 22.82 -5.29
CA PHE A 5 -4.35 21.78 -4.27
C PHE A 5 -3.67 20.47 -4.69
N MET A 6 -2.44 20.57 -5.20
CA MET A 6 -1.42 19.61 -4.80
C MET A 6 -0.37 20.45 -4.09
N GLU A 7 -0.52 20.58 -2.76
CA GLU A 7 0.66 20.87 -1.95
C GLU A 7 1.66 19.77 -2.31
N VAL A 8 2.75 20.20 -2.92
CA VAL A 8 3.80 19.30 -3.42
C VAL A 8 4.34 18.60 -2.19
N ILE A 9 3.97 17.33 -2.00
CA ILE A 9 4.65 16.45 -1.05
C ILE A 9 6.12 16.51 -1.42
N LYS A 10 6.93 17.10 -0.54
CA LYS A 10 8.35 17.25 -0.80
C LYS A 10 9.01 15.91 -0.52
N MET A 11 10.04 15.59 -1.28
CA MET A 11 10.88 14.44 -0.95
C MET A 11 11.41 14.50 0.49
N ASP A 12 11.60 15.70 1.04
CA ASP A 12 12.05 15.92 2.43
C ASP A 12 11.00 15.55 3.48
N ASP A 13 9.74 15.36 3.09
CA ASP A 13 8.66 14.96 4.00
C ASP A 13 8.69 13.45 4.32
N TRP A 14 9.62 12.71 3.72
CA TRP A 14 9.80 11.27 3.90
C TRP A 14 11.09 10.93 4.64
N ASP A 15 11.00 10.00 5.58
CA ASP A 15 12.13 9.37 6.23
C ASP A 15 12.81 8.35 5.30
N TRP A 16 13.67 8.85 4.40
CA TRP A 16 14.40 8.00 3.46
C TRP A 16 15.31 6.97 4.14
N GLN A 17 15.79 7.23 5.36
CA GLN A 17 16.55 6.23 6.10
C GLN A 17 15.66 5.06 6.51
N TYR A 18 14.42 5.33 6.92
CA TYR A 18 13.44 4.29 7.20
C TYR A 18 13.06 3.52 5.93
N ILE A 19 12.81 4.20 4.81
CA ILE A 19 12.49 3.56 3.52
C ILE A 19 13.64 2.64 3.08
N GLU A 20 14.88 3.10 3.15
CA GLU A 20 16.05 2.28 2.81
C GLU A 20 16.21 1.07 3.74
N ASN A 21 15.84 1.21 5.02
CA ASN A 21 15.80 0.06 5.94
C ASN A 21 14.69 -0.94 5.57
N LEU A 22 13.51 -0.46 5.16
CA LEU A 22 12.44 -1.34 4.67
C LEU A 22 12.92 -2.12 3.45
N LYS A 23 13.54 -1.45 2.48
CA LYS A 23 14.13 -2.08 1.29
C LYS A 23 15.11 -3.19 1.66
N LYS A 24 16.04 -2.92 2.58
CA LYS A 24 17.01 -3.93 3.06
C LYS A 24 16.34 -5.10 3.78
N VAL A 25 15.31 -4.85 4.58
CA VAL A 25 14.56 -5.94 5.22
C VAL A 25 13.91 -6.81 4.15
N ASP A 26 13.29 -6.18 3.15
CA ASP A 26 12.58 -6.84 2.06
C ASP A 26 13.50 -7.74 1.21
N GLU A 27 14.70 -7.27 0.89
CA GLU A 27 15.74 -8.03 0.17
C GLU A 27 16.14 -9.34 0.88
N ASN A 28 15.89 -9.46 2.18
CA ASN A 28 16.21 -10.64 2.97
C ASN A 28 15.01 -11.62 3.12
N ILE A 29 13.84 -11.29 2.59
CA ILE A 29 12.64 -12.12 2.64
C ILE A 29 12.68 -13.11 1.48
N LYS A 30 13.03 -14.36 1.75
CA LYS A 30 13.20 -15.40 0.71
C LYS A 30 11.88 -15.96 0.20
N GLU A 31 10.82 -15.77 0.97
CA GLU A 31 9.50 -16.30 0.69
C GLU A 31 8.67 -15.40 -0.22
N SER A 32 9.02 -14.11 -0.33
CA SER A 32 8.38 -13.21 -1.27
C SER A 32 8.89 -13.45 -2.68
N THR A 33 7.95 -13.43 -3.62
CA THR A 33 8.18 -13.46 -5.07
C THR A 33 8.23 -12.05 -5.68
N VAL A 34 7.93 -11.03 -4.89
CA VAL A 34 7.77 -9.65 -5.35
C VAL A 34 8.95 -8.80 -4.86
N LYS A 35 9.65 -8.17 -5.80
CA LYS A 35 10.64 -7.13 -5.52
C LYS A 35 9.99 -5.76 -5.62
N LEU A 36 9.83 -5.08 -4.48
CA LEU A 36 9.15 -3.79 -4.41
C LEU A 36 10.04 -2.63 -4.86
N ASN A 37 9.49 -1.77 -5.70
CA ASN A 37 10.04 -0.47 -6.03
C ASN A 37 9.63 0.56 -4.96
N TYR A 38 10.39 0.59 -3.86
CA TYR A 38 10.11 1.49 -2.73
C TYR A 38 10.13 2.97 -3.11
N GLU A 39 10.92 3.38 -4.10
CA GLU A 39 10.98 4.76 -4.58
C GLU A 39 9.64 5.15 -5.22
N PHE A 40 9.17 4.37 -6.20
CA PHE A 40 7.87 4.57 -6.84
C PHE A 40 6.71 4.52 -5.83
N ILE A 41 6.70 3.52 -4.94
CA ILE A 41 5.63 3.38 -3.94
C ILE A 41 5.58 4.61 -3.01
N THR A 42 6.74 5.15 -2.63
CA THR A 42 6.84 6.32 -1.75
C THR A 42 6.37 7.59 -2.48
N GLU A 43 6.80 7.79 -3.71
CA GLU A 43 6.39 8.93 -4.55
C GLU A 43 4.88 8.97 -4.80
N HIS A 44 4.26 7.81 -5.01
CA HIS A 44 2.83 7.68 -5.32
C HIS A 44 1.96 7.28 -4.12
N TYR A 45 2.52 7.22 -2.90
CA TYR A 45 1.84 6.61 -1.74
C TYR A 45 0.44 7.16 -1.50
N PHE A 46 0.31 8.49 -1.43
CA PHE A 46 -0.95 9.14 -1.12
C PHE A 46 -1.92 9.16 -2.29
N GLU A 47 -1.43 9.21 -3.53
CA GLU A 47 -2.24 9.07 -4.72
C GLU A 47 -2.90 7.68 -4.76
N MET A 48 -2.09 6.62 -4.57
CA MET A 48 -2.60 5.25 -4.51
C MET A 48 -3.56 5.05 -3.35
N TYR A 49 -3.28 5.66 -2.18
CA TYR A 49 -4.18 5.59 -1.03
C TYR A 49 -5.54 6.23 -1.34
N GLU A 50 -5.56 7.42 -1.94
CA GLU A 50 -6.80 8.08 -2.36
C GLU A 50 -7.56 7.27 -3.42
N VAL A 51 -6.86 6.72 -4.42
CA VAL A 51 -7.47 5.87 -5.45
C VAL A 51 -8.08 4.60 -4.85
N ALA A 52 -7.36 3.93 -3.94
CA ALA A 52 -7.85 2.73 -3.27
C ALA A 52 -9.13 3.01 -2.47
N LEU A 53 -9.13 4.08 -1.67
CA LEU A 53 -10.30 4.47 -0.87
C LEU A 53 -11.49 4.83 -1.77
N ASN A 54 -11.24 5.55 -2.86
CA ASN A 54 -12.30 5.95 -3.79
C ASN A 54 -12.83 4.79 -4.66
N ALA A 55 -12.10 3.68 -4.75
CA ALA A 55 -12.58 2.44 -5.36
C ALA A 55 -13.26 1.48 -4.36
N GLY A 56 -13.25 1.80 -3.05
CA GLY A 56 -13.76 0.92 -2.01
C GLY A 56 -12.86 -0.28 -1.76
N THR A 57 -11.55 -0.10 -1.90
CA THR A 57 -10.53 -1.11 -1.59
C THR A 57 -9.47 -0.49 -0.67
N ILE A 58 -8.41 -1.23 -0.39
CA ILE A 58 -7.37 -0.86 0.58
C ILE A 58 -5.98 -1.05 -0.01
N MET A 59 -5.04 -0.18 0.37
CA MET A 59 -3.63 -0.34 0.01
C MET A 59 -3.09 -1.70 0.45
N PRO A 60 -2.24 -2.39 -0.33
CA PRO A 60 -1.60 -3.65 0.07
C PRO A 60 -0.95 -3.57 1.45
N TYR A 61 -1.07 -4.64 2.24
CA TYR A 61 -0.64 -4.63 3.64
C TYR A 61 0.84 -4.29 3.82
N ARG A 62 1.70 -4.74 2.89
CA ARG A 62 3.14 -4.43 2.89
C ARG A 62 3.43 -2.94 2.76
N PHE A 63 2.51 -2.12 2.26
CA PHE A 63 2.71 -0.67 2.12
C PHE A 63 2.34 0.12 3.38
N ASN A 64 1.69 -0.50 4.36
CA ASN A 64 1.33 0.19 5.61
C ASN A 64 2.55 0.72 6.35
N THR A 65 3.70 0.03 6.26
CA THR A 65 4.94 0.47 6.89
C THR A 65 5.55 1.67 6.19
N ILE A 66 5.36 1.82 4.88
CA ILE A 66 5.85 2.99 4.11
C ILE A 66 5.16 4.26 4.62
N GLY A 67 3.86 4.21 4.91
CA GLY A 67 3.14 5.34 5.50
C GLY A 67 3.70 5.83 6.85
N LEU A 68 4.40 4.97 7.60
CA LEU A 68 5.07 5.36 8.85
C LEU A 68 6.34 6.19 8.61
N ALA A 69 6.90 6.16 7.40
CA ALA A 69 8.04 6.98 7.02
C ALA A 69 7.65 8.44 6.74
N TYR A 70 6.37 8.74 6.59
CA TYR A 70 5.91 10.10 6.34
C TYR A 70 6.04 10.98 7.60
N ARG A 71 6.78 12.08 7.47
CA ARG A 71 7.07 13.08 8.52
C ARG A 71 6.48 14.46 8.24
N GLY A 72 5.87 14.67 7.07
CA GLY A 72 5.20 15.93 6.73
C GLY A 72 3.92 16.17 7.55
N ASP A 73 3.27 17.31 7.31
CA ASP A 73 2.13 17.74 8.12
C ASP A 73 0.92 16.80 7.93
N GLU A 74 0.17 16.55 9.00
CA GLU A 74 -0.99 15.64 8.94
C GLU A 74 -2.09 16.13 7.99
N HIS A 75 -2.12 17.43 7.68
CA HIS A 75 -3.06 18.04 6.73
C HIS A 75 -2.73 17.74 5.26
N ASP A 76 -1.51 17.33 4.96
CA ASP A 76 -1.07 16.89 3.61
C ASP A 76 -1.51 15.45 3.30
N ARG A 77 -1.93 14.70 4.34
CA ARG A 77 -2.51 13.37 4.14
C ARG A 77 -3.81 13.50 3.34
N PRO A 78 -4.09 12.62 2.36
CA PRO A 78 -5.32 12.65 1.59
C PRO A 78 -6.51 12.48 2.52
N THR A 79 -7.15 13.59 2.84
CA THR A 79 -8.35 13.67 3.70
C THR A 79 -9.64 13.52 2.90
N LYS A 80 -9.54 13.41 1.56
CA LYS A 80 -10.70 13.42 0.67
C LYS A 80 -11.22 12.00 0.42
N PHE A 81 -11.94 11.49 1.41
CA PHE A 81 -12.99 10.53 1.12
C PHE A 81 -14.06 11.25 0.30
N ASN A 82 -14.02 11.12 -1.03
CA ASN A 82 -15.04 11.71 -1.88
C ASN A 82 -16.35 10.88 -1.84
N ASN A 83 -16.31 9.69 -1.24
CA ASN A 83 -17.35 8.69 -1.43
C ASN A 83 -18.41 8.66 -0.34
N PHE A 84 -19.53 9.30 -0.66
CA PHE A 84 -20.85 9.07 -0.06
C PHE A 84 -21.60 7.88 -0.70
N ASP A 85 -20.95 7.11 -1.58
CA ASP A 85 -21.53 5.95 -2.26
C ASP A 85 -21.58 4.73 -1.32
N ALA A 86 -22.76 4.15 -1.16
CA ALA A 86 -23.00 3.00 -0.30
C ALA A 86 -22.31 1.72 -0.82
N ASP A 87 -22.17 1.56 -2.14
CA ASP A 87 -21.55 0.38 -2.74
C ASP A 87 -20.03 0.42 -2.52
N VAL A 88 -19.42 1.59 -2.67
CA VAL A 88 -17.99 1.79 -2.32
C VAL A 88 -17.76 1.49 -0.84
N LYS A 89 -18.60 2.03 0.04
CA LYS A 89 -18.49 1.78 1.48
C LYS A 89 -18.57 0.29 1.80
N LYS A 90 -19.53 -0.42 1.21
CA LYS A 90 -19.69 -1.86 1.39
C LYS A 90 -18.47 -2.64 0.91
N ARG A 91 -17.95 -2.31 -0.28
CA ARG A 91 -16.74 -2.94 -0.84
C ARG A 91 -15.51 -2.72 0.04
N LEU A 92 -15.42 -1.53 0.65
CA LEU A 92 -14.35 -1.20 1.60
C LEU A 92 -14.45 -2.04 2.88
N GLU A 93 -15.65 -2.17 3.45
CA GLU A 93 -15.91 -3.01 4.61
C GLU A 93 -15.54 -4.48 4.32
N GLU A 94 -15.93 -5.01 3.16
CA GLU A 94 -15.57 -6.36 2.71
C GLU A 94 -14.05 -6.53 2.56
N SER A 95 -13.36 -5.53 2.01
CA SER A 95 -11.90 -5.54 1.85
C SER A 95 -11.18 -5.59 3.20
N TYR A 96 -11.59 -4.77 4.17
CA TYR A 96 -11.05 -4.82 5.54
C TYR A 96 -11.36 -6.13 6.26
N ALA A 97 -12.56 -6.69 6.07
CA ALA A 97 -12.95 -7.97 6.66
C ALA A 97 -12.06 -9.12 6.13
N LYS A 98 -11.86 -9.18 4.80
CA LYS A 98 -10.97 -10.16 4.15
C LYS A 98 -9.53 -10.03 4.64
N ARG A 99 -9.01 -8.81 4.76
CA ARG A 99 -7.67 -8.59 5.31
C ARG A 99 -7.57 -9.05 6.75
N THR A 100 -8.56 -8.73 7.58
CA THR A 100 -8.61 -9.13 8.99
C THR A 100 -8.59 -10.66 9.13
N GLU A 101 -9.38 -11.37 8.31
CA GLU A 101 -9.38 -12.83 8.26
C GLU A 101 -7.99 -13.40 7.89
N ASN A 102 -7.37 -12.85 6.84
CA ASN A 102 -6.02 -13.25 6.42
C ASN A 102 -4.99 -12.97 7.51
N GLN A 103 -5.05 -11.82 8.18
CA GLN A 103 -4.17 -11.50 9.30
C GLN A 103 -4.31 -12.53 10.41
N PHE A 104 -5.52 -12.86 10.85
CA PHE A 104 -5.74 -13.88 11.87
C PHE A 104 -5.23 -15.24 11.45
N LYS A 105 -5.50 -15.65 10.20
CA LYS A 105 -5.00 -16.91 9.64
C LYS A 105 -3.48 -16.92 9.71
N TYR A 106 -2.80 -15.98 9.06
CA TYR A 106 -1.34 -15.94 8.90
C TYR A 106 -0.57 -15.37 10.09
N MET A 107 -1.23 -15.16 11.23
CA MET A 107 -0.58 -14.87 12.52
C MET A 107 -0.14 -16.16 13.23
N ASP A 108 -0.70 -17.33 12.88
CA ASP A 108 -0.27 -18.61 13.44
C ASP A 108 1.19 -18.90 13.02
N PRO A 109 2.13 -19.02 13.98
CA PRO A 109 3.53 -19.28 13.68
C PRO A 109 3.79 -20.66 13.06
N LYS A 110 2.79 -21.55 13.03
CA LYS A 110 2.88 -22.88 12.41
C LYS A 110 2.62 -22.87 10.91
N ILE A 111 2.08 -21.78 10.37
CA ILE A 111 1.82 -21.69 8.93
C ILE A 111 3.14 -21.54 8.17
N ASP A 112 3.20 -22.19 7.02
CA ASP A 112 4.31 -22.03 6.08
C ASP A 112 4.49 -20.55 5.73
N PRO A 113 5.65 -19.94 6.05
CA PRO A 113 5.94 -18.56 5.70
C PRO A 113 5.75 -18.30 4.20
N LYS A 114 6.04 -19.28 3.33
CA LYS A 114 5.81 -19.15 1.89
C LYS A 114 4.33 -18.97 1.55
N GLU A 115 3.44 -19.74 2.18
CA GLU A 115 1.99 -19.61 1.97
C GLU A 115 1.50 -18.21 2.35
N LYS A 116 2.04 -17.62 3.43
CA LYS A 116 1.69 -16.26 3.86
C LYS A 116 2.03 -15.22 2.80
N TYR A 117 3.15 -15.34 2.11
CA TYR A 117 3.47 -14.42 1.02
C TYR A 117 2.60 -14.67 -0.20
N GLU A 118 2.59 -15.90 -0.72
CA GLU A 118 1.88 -16.25 -1.95
C GLU A 118 0.37 -16.00 -1.90
N LYS A 119 -0.27 -16.23 -0.74
CA LYS A 119 -1.73 -16.14 -0.61
C LYS A 119 -2.23 -14.90 0.11
N PHE A 120 -1.34 -14.08 0.65
CA PHE A 120 -1.73 -12.85 1.35
C PHE A 120 -0.83 -11.68 0.98
N LEU A 121 0.44 -11.67 1.41
CA LEU A 121 1.24 -10.45 1.33
C LEU A 121 1.60 -10.03 -0.10
N ASP A 122 2.05 -10.97 -0.94
CA ASP A 122 2.33 -10.72 -2.36
C ASP A 122 1.03 -10.70 -3.16
N LYS A 123 0.08 -11.56 -2.79
CA LYS A 123 -1.23 -11.60 -3.44
C LYS A 123 -1.93 -10.25 -3.40
N GLU A 124 -1.93 -9.56 -2.27
CA GLU A 124 -2.55 -8.23 -2.19
C GLU A 124 -1.87 -7.21 -3.11
N ILE A 125 -0.57 -7.33 -3.37
CA ILE A 125 0.14 -6.45 -4.30
C ILE A 125 -0.28 -6.76 -5.74
N TYR A 126 -0.31 -8.03 -6.13
CA TYR A 126 -0.76 -8.43 -7.47
C TYR A 126 -2.23 -8.07 -7.71
N ASP A 127 -3.12 -8.35 -6.76
CA ASP A 127 -4.55 -7.99 -6.85
C ASP A 127 -4.71 -6.46 -7.00
N PHE A 128 -3.88 -5.67 -6.32
CA PHE A 128 -3.89 -4.21 -6.44
C PHE A 128 -3.43 -3.72 -7.81
N ILE A 129 -2.36 -4.30 -8.37
CA ILE A 129 -1.88 -3.94 -9.72
C ILE A 129 -2.86 -4.40 -10.80
N GLU A 130 -3.52 -5.55 -10.61
CA GLU A 130 -4.58 -6.01 -11.51
C GLU A 130 -5.76 -5.03 -11.55
N GLU A 131 -6.16 -4.50 -10.38
CA GLU A 131 -7.23 -3.50 -10.28
C GLU A 131 -6.78 -2.11 -10.76
N PHE A 132 -5.52 -1.74 -10.54
CA PHE A 132 -4.94 -0.44 -10.92
C PHE A 132 -3.65 -0.61 -11.75
N PRO A 133 -3.76 -0.97 -13.04
CA PRO A 133 -2.60 -1.26 -13.88
C PRO A 133 -1.62 -0.10 -14.06
N GLN A 134 -2.06 1.14 -13.82
CA GLN A 134 -1.18 2.32 -13.86
C GLN A 134 -0.08 2.29 -12.80
N TYR A 135 -0.20 1.46 -11.75
CA TYR A 135 0.80 1.27 -10.71
C TYR A 135 1.63 -0.01 -10.91
N GLY A 136 1.77 -0.49 -12.15
CA GLY A 136 2.60 -1.66 -12.47
C GLY A 136 4.04 -1.55 -11.96
N ASP A 137 4.61 -0.34 -11.98
CA ASP A 137 5.99 -0.04 -11.53
C ASP A 137 6.21 -0.21 -10.01
N ILE A 138 5.16 -0.55 -9.25
CA ILE A 138 5.28 -1.01 -7.85
C ILE A 138 6.24 -2.20 -7.73
N ILE A 139 6.26 -3.07 -8.73
CA ILE A 139 7.15 -4.23 -8.79
C ILE A 139 8.25 -3.90 -9.79
N TYR A 140 9.50 -4.16 -9.44
CA TYR A 140 10.56 -4.13 -10.45
C TYR A 140 10.31 -5.22 -11.50
N ASP A 141 10.14 -4.82 -12.75
CA ASP A 141 10.21 -5.74 -13.88
C ASP A 141 11.62 -6.37 -13.90
N ASP A 142 11.68 -7.70 -13.86
CA ASP A 142 12.93 -8.46 -14.04
C ASP A 142 13.40 -8.45 -15.51
#